data_AF-A0AA48RAQ1-F1
#
_entry.id   AF-A0AA48RAQ1-F1
#
_cell.length_a   1.000
_cell.length_b   1.000
_cell.length_c   1.000
_cell.angle_alpha   90.00
_cell.angle_beta   90.00
_cell.angle_gamma   90.00
#
_symmetry.space_group_name_H-M   'P 1'
#
loop_
_entity.id
_entity.type
_entity.pdbx_description
1 polymer ?
#
loop_
_entity_poly.entity_id
_entity_poly.type
_entity_poly.pdbx_seq_one_letter_code
_entity_poly.pdbx_strand_id
1 'polypeptide(L)' 'MSDVDDPELMHFPGRANHLEIMEEHVNRAAYLTRALWVMAHSEELDTQDQRNRDALRAVADAAADHASAARYLFYRRNEG' A
#
# COMPACT_ATOMS: atom_id res chain seq x y z
N MET A 1 -18.75 -17.52 -23.60
CA MET A 1 -19.23 -16.32 -22.90
C MET A 1 -18.31 -16.19 -21.70
N SER A 2 -17.51 -15.13 -21.64
CA SER A 2 -16.46 -14.98 -20.63
C SER A 2 -17.10 -14.72 -19.27
N ASP A 3 -16.89 -15.60 -18.29
CA ASP A 3 -17.40 -15.49 -16.91
C ASP A 3 -16.78 -14.30 -16.12
N VAL A 4 -16.23 -13.30 -16.82
CA VAL A 4 -15.44 -12.20 -16.24
C VAL A 4 -16.28 -10.95 -15.97
N ASP A 5 -17.52 -10.90 -16.49
CA ASP A 5 -18.41 -9.73 -16.40
C ASP A 5 -19.59 -9.92 -15.44
N ASP A 6 -19.46 -10.73 -14.39
CA ASP A 6 -20.49 -10.84 -13.35
C ASP A 6 -20.40 -9.64 -12.38
N PRO A 7 -21.38 -8.72 -12.36
CA PRO A 7 -21.38 -7.59 -11.44
C PRO A 7 -21.48 -8.03 -9.97
N GLU A 8 -21.99 -9.23 -9.65
CA GLU A 8 -22.01 -9.74 -8.28
C GLU A 8 -20.61 -10.17 -7.80
N LEU A 9 -19.73 -10.63 -8.70
CA LEU A 9 -18.30 -10.82 -8.37
C LEU A 9 -17.59 -9.48 -8.12
N MET A 10 -18.09 -8.38 -8.67
CA MET A 10 -17.62 -7.02 -8.38
C MET A 10 -18.16 -6.46 -7.05
N HIS A 11 -19.19 -7.07 -6.46
CA HIS A 11 -19.83 -6.62 -5.22
C HIS A 11 -19.57 -7.57 -4.04
N PHE A 12 -18.40 -7.37 -3.41
CA PHE A 12 -18.22 -7.46 -1.94
C PHE A 12 -18.41 -8.81 -1.22
N PRO A 13 -18.13 -9.97 -1.86
CA PRO A 13 -17.18 -10.89 -1.23
C PRO A 13 -16.05 -11.34 -2.16
N GLY A 14 -16.19 -11.23 -3.49
CA GLY A 14 -15.12 -11.54 -4.45
C GLY A 14 -13.86 -10.67 -4.27
N ARG A 15 -14.05 -9.40 -3.91
CA ARG A 15 -12.95 -8.50 -3.50
C ARG A 15 -12.30 -8.87 -2.19
N ALA A 16 -13.00 -9.57 -1.28
CA ALA A 16 -12.44 -9.92 0.03
C ALA A 16 -11.32 -10.97 -0.09
N ASN A 17 -11.38 -11.84 -1.10
CA ASN A 17 -10.30 -12.77 -1.45
C ASN A 17 -9.14 -12.10 -2.20
N HIS A 18 -9.34 -10.86 -2.67
CA HIS A 18 -8.30 -10.02 -3.29
C HIS A 18 -7.85 -8.88 -2.37
N LEU A 19 -8.39 -8.80 -1.15
CA LEU A 19 -7.83 -7.93 -0.13
C LEU A 19 -6.53 -8.57 0.32
N GLU A 20 -5.43 -7.87 0.05
CA GLU A 20 -4.11 -8.24 0.52
C GLU A 20 -4.19 -8.61 2.01
N ILE A 21 -3.61 -9.75 2.37
CA ILE A 21 -3.58 -10.17 3.77
C ILE A 21 -2.72 -9.19 4.57
N MET A 22 -2.96 -9.12 5.89
CA MET A 22 -2.21 -8.23 6.79
C MET A 22 -0.69 -8.31 6.57
N GLU A 23 -0.16 -9.52 6.37
CA GLU A 23 1.27 -9.75 6.11
C GLU A 23 1.77 -9.03 4.85
N GLU A 24 0.99 -9.01 3.78
CA GLU A 24 1.36 -8.34 2.54
C GLU A 24 1.40 -6.82 2.73
N HIS A 25 0.41 -6.24 3.40
CA HIS A 25 0.41 -4.82 3.77
C HIS A 25 1.62 -4.47 4.65
N VAL A 26 1.96 -5.31 5.65
CA VAL A 26 3.15 -5.10 6.49
C VAL A 26 4.42 -5.13 5.65
N ASN A 27 4.58 -6.12 4.78
CA ASN A 27 5.76 -6.27 3.93
C ASN A 27 5.89 -5.08 2.97
N ARG A 28 4.81 -4.65 2.32
CA ARG A 28 4.82 -3.49 1.43
C ARG A 28 5.17 -2.20 2.17
N ALA A 29 4.56 -1.95 3.33
CA ALA A 29 4.89 -0.80 4.16
C ALA A 29 6.38 -0.81 4.56
N ALA A 30 6.93 -1.97 4.94
CA ALA A 30 8.34 -2.11 5.30
C ALA A 30 9.27 -1.80 4.12
N TYR A 31 9.00 -2.36 2.93
CA TYR A 31 9.82 -2.11 1.74
C TYR A 31 9.74 -0.66 1.27
N LEU A 32 8.54 -0.06 1.25
CA LEU A 32 8.36 1.34 0.87
C LEU A 32 9.03 2.29 1.87
N THR A 33 8.92 2.01 3.17
CA THR A 33 9.61 2.79 4.21
C THR A 33 11.12 2.70 4.06
N ARG A 34 11.66 1.52 3.71
CA ARG A 34 13.09 1.36 3.44
C ARG A 34 13.52 2.12 2.19
N ALA A 35 12.74 2.08 1.12
CA ALA A 35 13.00 2.86 -0.08
C ALA A 35 12.99 4.36 0.23
N LEU A 36 12.01 4.83 1.01
CA LEU A 36 11.91 6.21 1.47
C LEU A 36 13.17 6.63 2.25
N TRP A 37 13.64 5.78 3.17
CA TRP A 37 14.86 6.03 3.93
C TRP A 37 16.09 6.18 3.04
N VAL A 38 16.27 5.27 2.08
CA VAL A 38 17.38 5.32 1.12
C VAL A 38 17.32 6.60 0.29
N MET A 39 16.14 6.96 -0.23
CA MET A 39 15.97 8.19 -1.02
C MET A 39 16.24 9.45 -0.19
N ALA A 40 15.73 9.50 1.05
CA ALA A 40 15.92 10.65 1.93
C ALA A 40 17.39 10.89 2.35
N HIS A 41 18.24 9.86 2.27
CA HIS A 41 19.67 9.93 2.59
C HIS A 41 20.56 9.87 1.35
N SER A 42 19.98 9.89 0.15
CA SER A 42 20.75 9.93 -1.08
C SER A 42 21.25 11.35 -1.32
N GLU A 43 22.57 11.51 -1.45
CA GLU A 43 23.19 12.77 -1.84
C GLU A 43 22.86 13.17 -3.29
N GLU A 44 22.39 12.22 -4.10
CA GLU A 44 22.05 12.43 -5.52
C GLU A 44 20.61 12.92 -5.72
N LEU A 45 19.77 12.88 -4.68
CA LEU A 45 18.37 13.26 -4.80
C LEU A 45 18.18 14.76 -4.64
N ASP A 46 17.95 15.47 -5.75
CA ASP A 46 17.60 16.88 -5.73
C ASP A 46 16.17 17.09 -5.20
N THR A 47 16.04 17.48 -3.94
CA THR A 47 14.75 17.79 -3.30
C THR A 47 14.19 19.17 -3.67
N GLN A 48 14.94 19.99 -4.41
CA GLN A 48 14.44 21.24 -5.00
C GLN A 48 13.65 20.99 -6.29
N ASP A 49 13.85 19.86 -6.97
CA ASP A 49 12.99 19.42 -8.07
C ASP A 49 11.60 18.99 -7.56
N GLN A 50 10.54 19.59 -8.12
CA GLN A 50 9.16 19.27 -7.78
C GLN A 50 8.81 17.80 -8.08
N ARG A 51 9.32 17.23 -9.18
CA ARG A 51 9.06 15.84 -9.56
C ARG A 51 9.61 14.87 -8.53
N ASN A 52 10.78 15.16 -7.98
CA ASN A 52 11.38 14.35 -6.92
C ASN A 52 10.57 14.44 -5.62
N ARG A 53 10.08 15.63 -5.26
CA ARG A 53 9.17 15.80 -4.11
C ARG A 53 7.86 15.04 -4.28
N ASP A 54 7.26 15.10 -5.47
CA ASP A 54 6.01 14.40 -5.77
C ASP A 54 6.21 12.88 -5.71
N ALA A 55 7.33 12.37 -6.24
CA ALA A 55 7.67 10.96 -6.15
C ALA A 55 7.91 10.50 -4.69
N LEU A 56 8.66 11.29 -3.91
CA LEU A 56 8.85 11.02 -2.47
C LEU A 56 7.53 10.98 -1.72
N ARG A 57 6.64 11.94 -2.01
CA ARG A 57 5.31 12.01 -1.41
C ARG A 57 4.48 10.79 -1.78
N ALA A 58 4.46 10.40 -3.05
CA ALA A 58 3.72 9.22 -3.50
C ALA A 58 4.18 7.93 -2.80
N VAL A 59 5.50 7.77 -2.59
CA VAL A 59 6.05 6.62 -1.85
C VAL A 59 5.68 6.68 -0.36
N ALA A 60 5.72 7.87 0.24
CA ALA A 60 5.31 8.07 1.63
C ALA A 60 3.81 7.77 1.85
N ASP A 61 2.96 8.28 0.96
CA ASP A 61 1.51 8.06 0.99
C ASP A 61 1.20 6.55 0.85
N ALA A 62 1.84 5.87 -0.10
CA ALA A 62 1.69 4.42 -0.27
C ALA A 62 2.15 3.62 0.97
N ALA A 63 3.27 4.00 1.59
CA ALA A 63 3.72 3.35 2.82
C ALA A 63 2.72 3.54 3.97
N ALA A 64 2.17 4.75 4.12
CA ALA A 64 1.17 5.07 5.13
C ALA A 64 -0.16 4.32 4.92
N ASP A 65 -0.60 4.18 3.67
CA ASP A 65 -1.80 3.43 3.30
C ASP A 65 -1.67 1.95 3.67
N HIS A 66 -0.56 1.31 3.27
CA HIS A 66 -0.32 -0.10 3.62
C HIS A 66 -0.16 -0.29 5.14
N ALA A 67 0.51 0.61 5.86
CA ALA A 67 0.61 0.54 7.31
C ALA A 67 -0.76 0.67 8.00
N SER A 68 -1.61 1.57 7.51
CA SER A 68 -2.97 1.78 8.04
C SER A 68 -3.87 0.59 7.78
N ALA A 69 -3.80 0.00 6.57
CA ALA A 69 -4.54 -1.21 6.22
C ALA A 69 -4.10 -2.42 7.07
N ALA A 70 -2.80 -2.62 7.25
CA ALA A 70 -2.27 -3.65 8.15
C ALA A 70 -2.79 -3.49 9.58
N ARG A 71 -2.78 -2.25 10.11
CA ARG A 71 -3.30 -1.94 11.44
C ARG A 71 -4.79 -2.25 11.55
N TYR A 72 -5.60 -1.85 10.56
CA TYR A 72 -7.03 -2.14 10.53
C TYR A 72 -7.30 -3.65 10.54
N LEU A 73 -6.61 -4.42 9.69
CA LEU A 73 -6.75 -5.88 9.61
C LEU A 73 -6.31 -6.57 10.92
N PHE A 74 -5.27 -6.07 11.59
CA PHE A 74 -4.83 -6.58 12.88
C PHE A 74 -5.93 -6.46 13.94
N TYR A 75 -6.54 -5.28 14.09
CA TYR A 75 -7.62 -5.10 15.07
C TYR A 75 -8.87 -5.88 14.70
N ARG A 76 -9.29 -5.86 13.42
CA ARG A 76 -10.45 -6.62 12.95
C ARG A 76 -10.31 -8.12 13.22
N ARG A 77 -9.10 -8.69 13.09
CA ARG A 77 -8.84 -10.10 13.39
C ARG A 77 -8.92 -10.43 14.88
N ASN A 78 -8.61 -9.46 15.75
CA ASN A 78 -8.60 -9.64 17.21
C ASN A 78 -9.93 -9.27 17.89
N GLU A 79 -10.86 -8.66 17.15
CA GLU A 79 -12.21 -8.30 17.62
C GLU A 79 -13.29 -9.35 17.29
N GLY A 80 -12.94 -10.42 16.56
CA GLY A 80 -13.82 -11.56 16.24
C GLY A 80 -13.37 -12.84 16.92
#